data_AF-A0A957D5G6-F1
#
_entry.id   AF-A0A957D5G6-F1
#
_cell.length_a   1.000
_cell.length_b   1.000
_cell.length_c   1.000
_cell.angle_alpha   90.00
_cell.angle_beta   90.00
_cell.angle_gamma   90.00
#
_symmetry.space_group_name_H-M   'P 1'
#
loop_
_entity.id
_entity.type
_entity.pdbx_description
1 polymer ?
#
loop_
_entity_poly.entity_id
_entity_poly.type
_entity_poly.pdbx_seq_one_letter_code
_entity_poly.pdbx_strand_id
1 'polypeptide(L)'
;EYITPSEGRMGYVCGFGIPASAQHVDLAYDYLNAATSVDATTFLINEYGYGAANDKAIAGADPDTVELLQLNDSAILQSTVFYESVTPEQREVFVSNWDRVKAAP
;
A
#
# COMPACT_ATOMS: atom_id res chain seq x y z
N GLU A 1 -13.31 -14.98 -1.40
CA GLU A 1 -14.31 -13.89 -1.38
C GLU A 1 -13.67 -12.68 -0.74
N TYR A 2 -13.79 -11.52 -1.36
CA TYR A 2 -13.30 -10.26 -0.81
C TYR A 2 -14.37 -9.69 0.13
N ILE A 3 -13.99 -9.30 1.34
CA ILE A 3 -14.93 -8.85 2.37
C ILE A 3 -14.83 -7.33 2.48
N THR A 4 -15.98 -6.65 2.56
CA THR A 4 -16.09 -5.22 2.81
C THR A 4 -16.66 -5.00 4.22
N PRO A 5 -15.81 -4.80 5.24
CA PRO A 5 -16.29 -4.60 6.62
C PRO A 5 -17.09 -3.30 6.75
N SER A 6 -18.15 -3.32 7.55
CA SER A 6 -19.01 -2.15 7.80
C SER A 6 -18.29 -1.01 8.50
N GLU A 7 -17.26 -1.31 9.28
CA GLU A 7 -16.44 -0.39 10.04
C GLU A 7 -15.35 0.28 9.19
N GLY A 8 -15.24 -0.11 7.92
CA GLY A 8 -14.21 0.32 7.00
C GLY A 8 -13.07 -0.68 6.86
N ARG A 9 -12.17 -0.40 5.91
CA ARG A 9 -10.99 -1.22 5.60
C ARG A 9 -9.72 -0.53 6.08
N MET A 10 -8.77 -1.31 6.63
CA MET A 10 -7.46 -0.75 6.93
C MET A 10 -6.71 -0.44 5.63
N GLY A 11 -6.19 0.78 5.52
CA GLY A 11 -5.41 1.25 4.39
C GLY A 11 -3.96 1.55 4.77
N TYR A 12 -3.07 1.34 3.83
CA TYR A 12 -1.67 1.75 3.94
C TYR A 12 -1.19 2.28 2.59
N VAL A 13 -0.19 3.16 2.65
CA VAL A 13 0.50 3.67 1.47
C VAL A 13 1.97 3.33 1.63
N CYS A 14 2.45 2.41 0.80
CA CYS A 14 3.89 2.12 0.73
C CYS A 14 4.57 3.17 -0.15
N GLY A 15 5.79 3.55 0.23
CA GLY A 15 6.63 4.46 -0.54
C GLY A 15 8.04 3.90 -0.65
N PHE A 16 8.72 4.24 -1.74
CA PHE A 16 10.16 3.99 -1.84
C PHE A 16 10.95 5.07 -1.11
N GLY A 17 12.03 4.67 -0.45
CA GLY A 17 13.00 5.58 0.16
C GLY A 17 14.40 5.31 -0.37
N ILE A 18 15.15 6.36 -0.65
CA ILE A 18 16.58 6.27 -1.00
C ILE A 18 17.37 6.55 0.29
N PRO A 19 18.19 5.60 0.78
CA PRO A 19 19.04 5.85 1.94
C PRO A 19 20.01 7.00 1.70
N ALA A 20 20.28 7.81 2.72
CA ALA A 20 21.25 8.91 2.63
C ALA A 20 22.69 8.44 2.31
N SER A 21 22.99 7.16 2.58
CA SER A 21 24.28 6.51 2.30
C SER A 21 24.34 5.85 0.92
N ALA A 22 23.34 6.04 0.05
CA ALA A 22 23.30 5.41 -1.26
C ALA A 22 24.48 5.87 -2.14
N GLN A 23 25.21 4.92 -2.72
CA GLN A 23 26.38 5.19 -3.56
C GLN A 23 26.04 5.42 -5.03
N HIS A 24 24.86 4.96 -5.47
CA HIS A 24 24.39 5.02 -6.85
C HIS A 24 22.96 5.58 -6.90
N VAL A 25 22.83 6.86 -6.57
CA VAL A 25 21.52 7.56 -6.48
C VAL A 25 20.85 7.68 -7.85
N ASP A 26 21.64 7.84 -8.91
CA ASP A 26 21.20 7.81 -10.30
C ASP A 26 20.47 6.50 -10.65
N LEU A 27 21.08 5.35 -10.34
CA LEU A 27 20.47 4.05 -10.57
C LEU A 27 19.23 3.83 -9.70
N ALA A 28 19.21 4.38 -8.48
CA ALA A 28 18.01 4.36 -7.66
C ALA A 28 16.86 5.12 -8.33
N TYR A 29 17.12 6.30 -8.90
CA TYR A 29 16.10 7.04 -9.66
C TYR A 29 15.66 6.31 -10.93
N ASP A 30 16.58 5.68 -11.66
CA ASP A 30 16.23 4.87 -12.84
C ASP A 30 15.29 3.72 -12.46
N TYR A 31 15.56 3.04 -11.34
CA TYR A 31 14.69 2.02 -10.81
C TYR A 31 13.31 2.58 -10.41
N LEU A 32 13.25 3.71 -9.69
CA LEU A 32 11.98 4.31 -9.28
C LEU A 32 11.12 4.70 -10.48
N ASN A 33 11.72 5.27 -11.53
CA ASN A 33 11.03 5.59 -12.77
C ASN A 33 10.46 4.33 -13.45
N ALA A 34 11.24 3.25 -13.49
CA ALA A 34 10.78 1.99 -14.07
C ALA A 34 9.67 1.33 -13.22
N ALA A 35 9.84 1.27 -11.90
CA ALA A 35 8.91 0.64 -10.96
C ALA A 35 7.57 1.37 -10.85
N THR A 36 7.53 2.69 -11.14
CA THR A 36 6.31 3.51 -11.11
C THR A 36 5.75 3.80 -12.52
N SER A 37 6.31 3.16 -13.55
CA SER A 37 5.81 3.23 -14.92
C SER A 37 4.41 2.65 -15.04
N VAL A 38 3.67 3.05 -16.08
CA VAL A 38 2.31 2.56 -16.33
C VAL A 38 2.28 1.03 -16.43
N ASP A 39 3.21 0.44 -17.17
CA ASP A 39 3.26 -1.01 -17.39
C ASP A 39 3.53 -1.77 -16.07
N ALA A 40 4.53 -1.32 -15.31
CA ALA A 40 4.86 -1.95 -14.02
C ALA A 40 3.71 -1.84 -13.02
N THR A 41 3.05 -0.67 -12.96
CA THR A 41 1.96 -0.46 -12.01
C THR A 41 0.67 -1.17 -12.46
N THR A 42 0.43 -1.32 -13.77
CA THR A 42 -0.66 -2.13 -14.31
C THR A 42 -0.48 -3.60 -13.96
N PHE A 43 0.74 -4.12 -14.12
CA PHE A 43 1.09 -5.49 -13.70
C PHE A 43 0.88 -5.68 -12.19
N LEU A 44 1.28 -4.68 -11.39
CA LEU A 44 1.08 -4.70 -9.93
C LEU A 44 -0.40 -4.81 -9.54
N ILE A 45 -1.29 -4.08 -10.23
CA ILE A 45 -2.74 -4.17 -10.02
C ILE A 45 -3.23 -5.58 -10.34
N ASN A 46 -2.94 -6.08 -11.54
CA ASN A 46 -3.56 -7.30 -12.05
C ASN A 46 -3.06 -8.56 -11.34
N GLU A 47 -1.75 -8.66 -11.09
CA GLU A 47 -1.17 -9.90 -10.56
C GLU A 47 -1.21 -9.98 -9.03
N TYR A 48 -1.16 -8.83 -8.35
CA TYR A 48 -1.04 -8.79 -6.90
C TYR A 48 -2.22 -8.11 -6.20
N GLY A 49 -3.17 -7.53 -6.95
CA GLY A 49 -4.35 -6.89 -6.38
C GLY A 49 -4.02 -5.65 -5.54
N TYR A 50 -2.97 -4.91 -5.89
CA TYR A 50 -2.59 -3.66 -5.21
C TYR A 50 -3.13 -2.44 -5.96
N GLY A 51 -3.44 -1.38 -5.20
CA GLY A 51 -3.70 -0.06 -5.80
C GLY A 51 -2.45 0.55 -6.44
N ALA A 52 -2.67 1.48 -7.36
CA ALA A 52 -1.60 2.18 -8.08
C ALA A 52 -1.44 3.62 -7.59
N ALA A 53 -0.18 4.06 -7.42
CA ALA A 53 0.13 5.49 -7.25
C ALA A 53 0.07 6.26 -8.58
N ASN A 54 0.06 5.54 -9.71
CA ASN A 54 -0.05 6.10 -11.06
C ASN A 54 -1.44 5.78 -11.61
N ASP A 55 -2.34 6.78 -11.59
CA ASP A 55 -3.74 6.65 -12.01
C ASP A 55 -3.90 6.19 -13.46
N LYS A 56 -2.94 6.52 -14.34
CA LYS A 56 -2.92 6.08 -15.74
C LYS A 56 -2.88 4.55 -15.89
N ALA A 57 -2.36 3.83 -14.90
CA ALA A 57 -2.32 2.36 -14.91
C ALA A 57 -3.71 1.72 -14.78
N ILE A 58 -4.69 2.42 -14.19
CA ILE A 58 -6.06 1.92 -14.03
C ILE A 58 -6.70 1.63 -15.40
N ALA A 59 -6.38 2.43 -16.43
CA ALA A 59 -6.91 2.26 -17.77
C ALA A 59 -6.44 0.96 -18.47
N GLY A 60 -5.30 0.41 -18.05
CA GLY A 60 -4.75 -0.86 -18.57
C GLY A 60 -5.01 -2.07 -17.69
N ALA A 61 -5.61 -1.88 -16.51
CA ALA A 61 -5.87 -2.93 -15.55
C ALA A 61 -7.13 -3.74 -15.90
N ASP A 62 -7.22 -4.95 -15.35
CA ASP A 62 -8.41 -5.79 -15.45
C ASP A 62 -9.62 -5.07 -14.82
N PRO A 63 -10.72 -4.85 -15.56
CA PRO A 63 -11.92 -4.20 -15.04
C PRO A 63 -12.48 -4.85 -13.77
N ASP A 64 -12.43 -6.19 -13.66
CA ASP A 64 -12.96 -6.89 -12.50
C ASP A 64 -12.10 -6.59 -11.26
N THR A 65 -10.78 -6.46 -11.43
CA THR A 65 -9.86 -6.06 -10.35
C THR A 65 -10.07 -4.61 -9.95
N VAL A 66 -10.28 -3.71 -10.93
CA VAL A 66 -10.55 -2.29 -10.69
C VAL A 66 -11.84 -2.11 -9.88
N GLU A 67 -12.91 -2.82 -10.25
CA GLU A 67 -14.18 -2.81 -9.53
C GLU A 67 -14.04 -3.40 -8.12
N LEU A 68 -13.42 -4.58 -8.00
CA LEU A 68 -13.22 -5.27 -6.72
C LEU A 68 -12.50 -4.40 -5.68
N LEU A 69 -11.47 -3.68 -6.10
CA LEU A 69 -10.64 -2.85 -5.23
C LEU A 69 -11.12 -1.39 -5.14
N GLN A 70 -12.07 -1.01 -6.01
CA GLN A 70 -12.62 0.34 -6.16
C GLN A 70 -11.54 1.37 -6.52
N LEU A 71 -10.62 1.01 -7.43
CA LEU A 71 -9.46 1.86 -7.76
C LEU A 71 -9.83 3.14 -8.51
N ASN A 72 -10.99 3.16 -9.16
CA ASN A 72 -11.52 4.28 -9.92
C ASN A 72 -12.54 5.14 -9.15
N ASP A 73 -12.79 4.84 -7.87
CA ASP A 73 -13.75 5.57 -7.03
C ASP A 73 -13.06 6.12 -5.77
N SER A 74 -12.90 7.45 -5.72
CA SER A 74 -12.27 8.12 -4.58
C SER A 74 -13.13 8.08 -3.30
N ALA A 75 -14.43 7.75 -3.39
CA ALA A 75 -15.29 7.61 -2.22
C ALA A 75 -14.79 6.52 -1.27
N ILE A 76 -14.00 5.57 -1.76
CA ILE A 76 -13.40 4.51 -0.96
C ILE A 76 -12.46 5.03 0.13
N LEU A 77 -11.91 6.22 -0.04
CA LEU A 77 -11.08 6.87 0.98
C LEU A 77 -11.89 7.23 2.23
N GLN A 78 -13.22 7.42 2.11
CA GLN A 78 -14.10 7.75 3.24
C GLN A 78 -14.30 6.57 4.20
N SER A 79 -14.15 5.34 3.70
CA SER A 79 -14.23 4.11 4.50
C SER A 79 -12.88 3.42 4.65
N THR A 80 -11.78 4.11 4.32
CA THR A 80 -10.42 3.61 4.51
C THR A 80 -9.82 4.23 5.77
N VAL A 81 -9.42 3.39 6.73
CA VAL A 81 -8.73 3.77 7.96
C VAL A 81 -7.23 3.64 7.74
N PHE A 82 -6.54 4.75 7.55
CA PHE A 82 -5.09 4.76 7.33
C PHE A 82 -4.31 4.63 8.64
N TYR A 83 -3.18 3.92 8.60
CA TYR A 83 -2.23 3.93 9.72
C TYR A 83 -1.69 5.34 9.97
N GLU A 84 -1.77 5.76 11.23
CA GLU A 84 -1.14 6.99 11.69
C GLU A 84 0.28 6.75 12.21
N SER A 85 1.06 7.83 12.29
CA SER A 85 2.36 7.78 12.95
C SER A 85 2.18 7.59 14.45
N VAL A 86 2.97 6.70 15.04
CA VAL A 86 2.91 6.37 16.47
C VAL A 86 4.10 6.99 17.21
N THR A 87 3.88 7.45 18.43
CA THR A 87 4.98 7.89 19.31
C THR A 87 5.83 6.70 19.76
N PRO A 88 7.06 6.92 20.25
CA PRO A 88 7.88 5.86 20.84
C PRO A 88 7.14 5.09 21.95
N GLU A 89 6.43 5.80 22.83
CA GLU A 89 5.69 5.18 23.94
C GLU A 89 4.52 4.33 23.43
N GLN A 90 3.77 4.82 22.45
CA GLN A 90 2.70 4.04 21.81
C GLN A 90 3.25 2.77 21.15
N ARG A 91 4.41 2.88 20.47
CA ARG A 91 5.08 1.74 19.86
C ARG A 91 5.47 0.68 20.89
N GLU A 92 6.05 1.09 22.02
CA GLU A 92 6.42 0.16 23.10
C GLU A 92 5.19 -0.59 23.63
N VAL A 93 4.08 0.11 23.85
CA VAL A 93 2.80 -0.50 24.26
C VAL A 93 2.32 -1.51 23.23
N PHE A 94 2.31 -1.15 21.94
CA PHE A 94 1.87 -2.05 20.88
C PHE A 94 2.75 -3.30 20.76
N VAL A 95 4.08 -3.14 20.82
CA VAL A 95 5.03 -4.26 20.76
C VAL A 95 4.85 -5.20 21.95
N SER A 96 4.78 -4.65 23.17
CA SER A 96 4.59 -5.45 24.39
C SER A 96 3.28 -6.25 24.36
N ASN A 97 2.19 -5.61 23.93
CA ASN A 97 0.90 -6.30 23.77
C ASN A 97 0.96 -7.39 22.70
N TRP A 98 1.60 -7.11 21.57
CA TRP A 98 1.76 -8.09 20.48
C TRP A 98 2.57 -9.31 20.92
N ASP A 99 3.66 -9.10 21.66
CA ASP A 99 4.47 -10.18 22.20
C ASP A 99 3.70 -11.05 23.20
N ARG A 100 2.90 -10.42 24.07
CA ARG A 100 2.01 -11.15 24.97
C ARG A 100 0.97 -11.99 24.22
N VAL A 101 0.33 -11.43 23.19
CA VAL A 101 -0.68 -12.14 22.39
C VAL A 101 -0.06 -13.34 21.67
N LYS A 102 1.12 -13.17 21.05
CA LYS A 102 1.83 -14.26 20.38
C LYS A 102 2.30 -15.37 21.33
N ALA A 103 2.59 -15.04 22.58
CA ALA A 103 3.06 -15.99 23.59
C ALA A 103 1.93 -16.70 24.34
N ALA A 104 0.67 -16.32 24.10
CA ALA A 104 -0.48 -16.99 24.70
C ALA A 104 -0.61 -18.43 24.16
N PRO A 105 -0.91 -19.41 25.03
CA PRO A 105 -1.04 -20.82 24.65
C PRO A 105 -2.25 -21.11 23.78
#